data_AF-A0A9W7F7Z8-F1
#
_entry.id   AF-A0A9W7F7Z8-F1
#
_cell.length_a   1.000
_cell.length_b   1.000
_cell.length_c   1.000
_cell.angle_alpha   90.00
_cell.angle_beta   90.00
_cell.angle_gamma   90.00
#
_symmetry.space_group_name_H-M   'P 1'
#
loop_
_entity.id
_entity.type
_entity.pdbx_description
1 polymer ?
#
loop_
_entity_poly.entity_id
_entity_poly.type
_entity_poly.pdbx_seq_one_letter_code
_entity_poly.pdbx_strand_id
1 'polypeptide(L)'
;MSVEKSPQIPANPAHETAISACYDAKAQVTGDSITLPSRIRGKVRDQYHLPSSILLLTTDRQSGFDRSLASVPFKGSVLNQISNFWFKKTEHIIPNHILSLPHSNITVAKKCTPFAVEMVVRSYMTGSTSTSIWKNYSSGIRDYCGHNLREGYVKNVKLDETIFTPTTKDEHDRPISCEEIVSEGLMTKEDLDFCSQKVLEVFKFGQEWAADRGLILVDTKFELGKDENGDIILIDEVLTPDSSRYWIKSSYEERIAAGKEPENIDKEFLRLWFSKNCDPYADEVLPDAPKDMVCELSRRYVGLYEMITGEAFIVPEGGEEGVKKAVEEIVGREA
;
A
#
# COMPACT_ATOMS: atom_id res chain seq x y z
N MET A 1 -22.40 -6.04 -14.43
CA MET A 1 -22.21 -7.09 -13.40
C MET A 1 -22.37 -6.41 -12.06
N SER A 2 -23.29 -6.87 -11.20
CA SER A 2 -23.35 -6.42 -9.81
C SER A 2 -22.05 -6.79 -9.11
N VAL A 3 -21.42 -5.83 -8.43
CA VAL A 3 -20.24 -6.13 -7.60
C VAL A 3 -20.76 -6.83 -6.35
N GLU A 4 -20.42 -8.10 -6.17
CA GLU A 4 -20.77 -8.83 -4.95
C GLU A 4 -20.06 -8.15 -3.76
N LYS A 5 -20.85 -7.71 -2.78
CA LYS A 5 -20.32 -7.23 -1.50
C LYS A 5 -19.59 -8.39 -0.83
N SER A 6 -18.35 -8.18 -0.39
CA SER A 6 -17.68 -9.20 0.45
C SER A 6 -18.50 -9.37 1.74
N PRO A 7 -18.99 -10.59 2.03
CA PRO A 7 -19.82 -10.86 3.21
C PRO A 7 -19.00 -10.82 4.51
N GLN A 8 -17.67 -10.82 4.42
CA GLN A 8 -16.75 -10.90 5.55
C GLN A 8 -16.32 -9.52 6.06
N ILE A 9 -16.58 -8.46 5.30
CA ILE A 9 -16.36 -7.08 5.75
C ILE A 9 -17.70 -6.55 6.26
N PRO A 10 -17.82 -6.24 7.57
CA PRO A 10 -19.06 -5.76 8.15
C PRO A 10 -19.66 -4.59 7.37
N ALA A 11 -20.96 -4.66 7.09
CA ALA A 11 -21.66 -3.54 6.49
C ALA A 11 -21.90 -2.47 7.56
N ASN A 12 -21.49 -1.24 7.26
CA ASN A 12 -21.81 -0.07 8.07
C ASN A 12 -22.65 0.90 7.23
N PRO A 13 -23.98 0.98 7.45
CA PRO A 13 -24.87 1.84 6.66
C PRO A 13 -24.48 3.32 6.68
N ALA A 14 -23.89 3.80 7.77
CA ALA A 14 -23.42 5.19 7.88
C ALA A 14 -22.24 5.43 6.93
N HIS A 15 -21.27 4.51 6.88
CA HIS A 15 -20.17 4.59 5.91
C HIS A 15 -20.66 4.46 4.48
N GLU A 16 -21.55 3.52 4.18
CA GLU A 16 -22.11 3.36 2.82
C GLU A 16 -22.79 4.64 2.34
N THR A 17 -23.56 5.30 3.21
CA THR A 17 -24.21 6.58 2.93
C THR A 17 -23.18 7.68 2.68
N ALA A 18 -22.16 7.80 3.55
CA ALA A 18 -21.11 8.81 3.41
C ALA A 18 -20.26 8.61 2.15
N ILE A 19 -19.92 7.36 1.82
CA ILE A 19 -19.16 6.99 0.63
C ILE A 19 -19.93 7.38 -0.63
N SER A 20 -21.21 7.01 -0.72
CA SER A 20 -22.04 7.39 -1.86
C SER A 20 -22.17 8.90 -1.98
N ALA A 21 -22.42 9.61 -0.87
CA ALA A 21 -22.55 11.06 -0.87
C ALA A 21 -21.25 11.76 -1.31
N CYS A 22 -20.09 11.30 -0.85
CA CYS A 22 -18.78 11.79 -1.27
C CYS A 22 -18.58 11.59 -2.79
N TYR A 23 -18.93 10.41 -3.31
CA TYR A 23 -18.84 10.13 -4.74
C TYR A 23 -19.75 11.06 -5.56
N ASP A 24 -21.01 11.19 -5.17
CA ASP A 24 -22.01 12.00 -5.89
C ASP A 24 -21.65 13.49 -5.90
N ALA A 25 -21.09 13.98 -4.79
CA ALA A 25 -20.63 15.36 -4.66
C ALA A 25 -19.27 15.63 -5.31
N LYS A 26 -18.57 14.59 -5.82
CA LYS A 26 -17.17 14.67 -6.28
C LYS A 26 -16.22 15.27 -5.21
N ALA A 27 -16.43 14.90 -3.96
CA ALA A 27 -15.73 15.46 -2.81
C ALA A 27 -14.44 14.70 -2.43
N GLN A 28 -13.99 13.78 -3.29
CA GLN A 28 -12.75 13.02 -3.09
C GLN A 28 -11.53 13.93 -3.10
N VAL A 29 -10.53 13.59 -2.29
CA VAL A 29 -9.26 14.34 -2.22
C VAL A 29 -8.37 13.92 -3.39
N THR A 30 -8.12 14.80 -4.34
CA THR A 30 -7.21 14.56 -5.47
C THR A 30 -5.90 15.31 -5.35
N GLY A 31 -5.80 16.30 -4.45
CA GLY A 31 -4.62 17.15 -4.29
C GLY A 31 -4.42 18.16 -5.43
N ASP A 32 -5.39 18.29 -6.34
CA ASP A 32 -5.29 19.21 -7.49
C ASP A 32 -5.49 20.68 -7.07
N SER A 33 -6.12 20.93 -5.92
CA SER A 33 -6.30 22.29 -5.37
C SER A 33 -5.03 22.85 -4.70
N ILE A 34 -4.01 22.01 -4.47
CA ILE A 34 -2.83 22.36 -3.67
C ILE A 34 -1.73 22.92 -4.56
N THR A 35 -1.43 24.22 -4.39
CA THR A 35 -0.50 24.99 -5.24
C THR A 35 0.78 25.38 -4.52
N LEU A 36 1.45 24.43 -3.87
CA LEU A 36 2.77 24.66 -3.27
C LEU A 36 3.90 24.40 -4.28
N PRO A 37 5.05 25.10 -4.16
CA PRO A 37 6.23 24.81 -4.96
C PRO A 37 6.78 23.41 -4.66
N SER A 38 7.60 22.87 -5.56
CA SER A 38 8.31 21.59 -5.37
C SER A 38 7.41 20.38 -5.14
N ARG A 39 6.23 20.34 -5.79
CA ARG A 39 5.32 19.19 -5.80
C ARG A 39 5.92 18.05 -6.63
N ILE A 40 6.12 16.90 -6.00
CA ILE A 40 6.37 15.62 -6.68
C ILE A 40 5.07 14.82 -6.65
N ARG A 41 4.42 14.67 -7.81
CA ARG A 41 3.15 13.94 -7.94
C ARG A 41 3.42 12.45 -8.12
N GLY A 42 3.07 11.65 -7.13
CA GLY A 42 3.06 10.19 -7.23
C GLY A 42 1.72 9.64 -7.69
N LYS A 43 1.64 8.31 -7.86
CA LYS A 43 0.40 7.61 -8.25
C LYS A 43 -0.74 7.86 -7.25
N VAL A 44 -0.43 7.80 -5.95
CA VAL A 44 -1.40 7.96 -4.85
C VAL A 44 -1.01 9.09 -3.89
N ARG A 45 0.28 9.28 -3.63
CA ARG A 45 0.77 10.32 -2.72
C ARG A 45 1.45 11.45 -3.48
N ASP A 46 1.16 12.68 -3.07
CA ASP A 46 1.88 13.87 -3.50
C ASP A 46 2.84 14.29 -2.39
N GLN A 47 4.06 14.68 -2.77
CA GLN A 47 5.09 15.11 -1.84
C GLN A 47 5.40 16.58 -2.06
N TYR A 48 5.56 17.31 -0.96
CA TYR A 48 5.93 18.72 -0.99
C TYR A 48 7.13 18.91 -0.05
N HIS A 49 8.25 19.35 -0.62
CA HIS A 49 9.46 19.62 0.15
C HIS A 49 9.33 20.98 0.84
N LEU A 50 9.16 20.96 2.16
CA LEU A 50 9.16 22.15 2.99
C LEU A 50 10.60 22.49 3.43
N PRO A 51 10.89 23.66 4.03
CA PRO A 51 12.23 24.00 4.48
C PRO A 51 12.82 22.97 5.45
N SER A 52 12.05 22.55 6.47
CA SER A 52 12.52 21.65 7.53
C SER A 52 12.03 20.21 7.41
N SER A 53 10.95 19.99 6.67
CA SER A 53 10.24 18.71 6.64
C SER A 53 9.80 18.34 5.21
N ILE A 54 9.13 17.20 5.08
CA ILE A 54 8.38 16.83 3.89
C ILE A 54 6.91 16.65 4.24
N LEU A 55 6.03 17.26 3.47
CA LEU A 55 4.58 17.04 3.58
C LEU A 55 4.18 15.97 2.57
N LEU A 56 3.54 14.92 3.06
CA LEU A 56 3.02 13.80 2.30
C LEU A 56 1.50 13.87 2.29
N LEU A 57 0.92 14.19 1.14
CA LEU A 57 -0.52 14.20 0.91
C LEU A 57 -0.95 12.87 0.28
N THR A 58 -1.67 12.05 1.04
CA THR A 58 -2.26 10.81 0.54
C THR A 58 -3.64 11.08 -0.05
N THR A 59 -3.76 10.87 -1.35
CA THR A 59 -4.99 11.18 -2.11
C THR A 59 -5.89 9.96 -2.26
N ASP A 60 -7.13 10.23 -2.66
CA ASP A 60 -8.14 9.24 -3.00
C ASP A 60 -7.92 8.60 -4.37
N ARG A 61 -6.84 8.98 -5.08
CA ARG A 61 -6.51 8.41 -6.39
C ARG A 61 -6.23 6.91 -6.29
N GLN A 62 -6.80 6.16 -7.21
CA GLN A 62 -6.55 4.75 -7.43
C GLN A 62 -5.92 4.58 -8.81
N SER A 63 -4.74 3.96 -8.85
CA SER A 63 -4.00 3.70 -10.09
C SER A 63 -3.95 2.23 -10.47
N GLY A 64 -3.69 1.98 -11.75
CA GLY A 64 -3.42 0.68 -12.37
C GLY A 64 -3.06 0.88 -13.84
N PHE A 65 -2.31 -0.05 -14.43
CA PHE A 65 -1.82 0.07 -15.82
C PHE A 65 -1.06 1.39 -16.05
N ASP A 66 -0.29 1.84 -15.04
CA ASP A 66 0.44 3.12 -15.01
C ASP A 66 -0.39 4.39 -15.22
N ARG A 67 -1.71 4.30 -15.00
CA ARG A 67 -2.66 5.40 -15.13
C ARG A 67 -3.55 5.54 -13.91
N SER A 68 -4.17 6.71 -13.76
CA SER A 68 -5.25 6.91 -12.78
C SER A 68 -6.53 6.25 -13.31
N LEU A 69 -7.13 5.39 -12.50
CA LEU A 69 -8.34 4.63 -12.85
C LEU A 69 -9.61 5.25 -12.27
N ALA A 70 -9.55 5.76 -11.04
CA ALA A 70 -10.68 6.37 -10.34
C ALA A 70 -10.19 7.18 -9.12
N SER A 71 -11.08 7.99 -8.56
CA SER A 71 -10.95 8.57 -7.22
C SER A 71 -11.89 7.85 -6.26
N VAL A 72 -11.33 7.06 -5.34
CA VAL A 72 -12.05 6.21 -4.38
C VAL A 72 -12.29 7.00 -3.11
N PRO A 73 -13.55 7.32 -2.74
CA PRO A 73 -13.86 8.09 -1.54
C PRO A 73 -13.10 7.62 -0.31
N PHE A 74 -12.48 8.55 0.41
CA PHE A 74 -11.80 8.33 1.69
C PHE A 74 -10.60 7.37 1.67
N LYS A 75 -10.20 6.86 0.51
CA LYS A 75 -9.04 5.95 0.39
C LYS A 75 -7.77 6.59 0.95
N GLY A 76 -7.50 7.85 0.63
CA GLY A 76 -6.28 8.51 1.09
C GLY A 76 -6.24 8.65 2.62
N SER A 77 -7.39 8.92 3.23
CA SER A 77 -7.55 9.00 4.69
C SER A 77 -7.32 7.63 5.35
N VAL A 78 -7.90 6.57 4.80
CA VAL A 78 -7.68 5.19 5.25
C VAL A 78 -6.19 4.83 5.20
N LEU A 79 -5.54 5.02 4.06
CA LEU A 79 -4.15 4.63 3.85
C LEU A 79 -3.18 5.36 4.80
N ASN A 80 -3.38 6.67 4.95
CA ASN A 80 -2.54 7.51 5.80
C ASN A 80 -2.71 7.15 7.28
N GLN A 81 -3.95 6.88 7.72
CA GLN A 81 -4.22 6.48 9.10
C GLN A 81 -3.72 5.05 9.41
N ILE A 82 -3.85 4.10 8.48
CA ILE A 82 -3.24 2.75 8.63
C ILE A 82 -1.73 2.87 8.78
N SER A 83 -1.08 3.66 7.92
CA SER A 83 0.37 3.87 8.00
C SER A 83 0.79 4.45 9.34
N ASN A 84 0.12 5.52 9.80
CA ASN A 84 0.39 6.12 11.11
C ASN A 84 0.17 5.14 12.27
N PHE A 85 -0.87 4.31 12.21
CA PHE A 85 -1.11 3.25 13.17
C PHE A 85 0.10 2.28 13.22
N TRP A 86 0.58 1.81 12.08
CA TRP A 86 1.71 0.88 12.03
C TRP A 86 3.02 1.52 12.44
N PHE A 87 3.29 2.76 12.05
CA PHE A 87 4.47 3.50 12.50
C PHE A 87 4.54 3.56 14.04
N LYS A 88 3.42 3.87 14.71
CA LYS A 88 3.33 3.84 16.18
C LYS A 88 3.50 2.43 16.74
N LYS A 89 2.85 1.43 16.13
CA LYS A 89 2.91 0.04 16.60
C LYS A 89 4.30 -0.58 16.47
N THR A 90 5.11 -0.11 15.53
CA THR A 90 6.42 -0.70 15.18
C THR A 90 7.61 0.16 15.61
N GLU A 91 7.37 1.29 16.27
CA GLU A 91 8.41 2.20 16.75
C GLU A 91 9.44 1.53 17.69
N HIS A 92 9.00 0.51 18.43
CA HIS A 92 9.87 -0.30 19.29
C HIS A 92 10.80 -1.26 18.51
N ILE A 93 10.55 -1.48 17.22
CA ILE A 93 11.34 -2.33 16.32
C ILE A 93 12.33 -1.47 15.52
N ILE A 94 11.84 -0.38 14.95
CA ILE A 94 12.61 0.56 14.12
C ILE A 94 12.02 1.98 14.22
N PRO A 95 12.86 3.04 14.31
CA PRO A 95 12.40 4.42 14.19
C PRO A 95 11.77 4.71 12.82
N ASN A 96 10.94 5.75 12.76
CA ASN A 96 10.25 6.15 11.53
C ASN A 96 10.31 7.66 11.29
N HIS A 97 9.88 8.08 10.10
CA HIS A 97 9.96 9.48 9.68
C HIS A 97 8.83 10.39 10.17
N ILE A 98 7.81 9.90 10.87
CA ILE A 98 6.62 10.71 11.19
C ILE A 98 6.96 11.81 12.20
N LEU A 99 6.59 13.06 11.90
CA LEU A 99 6.68 14.20 12.82
C LEU A 99 5.30 14.58 13.35
N SER A 100 4.29 14.65 12.48
CA SER A 100 2.90 14.93 12.90
C SER A 100 1.89 14.48 11.84
N LEU A 101 0.62 14.39 12.26
CA LEU A 101 -0.52 14.01 11.43
C LEU A 101 -1.63 15.08 11.49
N PRO A 102 -1.41 16.27 10.88
CA PRO A 102 -2.31 17.43 11.05
C PRO A 102 -3.68 17.25 10.38
N HIS A 103 -3.81 16.30 9.45
CA HIS A 103 -5.07 15.97 8.80
C HIS A 103 -5.09 14.48 8.47
N SER A 104 -6.28 13.88 8.34
CA SER A 104 -6.39 12.44 8.08
C SER A 104 -5.74 11.98 6.77
N ASN A 105 -5.55 12.88 5.80
CA ASN A 105 -4.83 12.63 4.53
C ASN A 105 -3.37 13.17 4.52
N ILE A 106 -2.91 13.88 5.56
CA ILE A 106 -1.63 14.57 5.56
C ILE A 106 -0.73 14.01 6.64
N THR A 107 0.48 13.63 6.24
CA THR A 107 1.60 13.34 7.13
C THR A 107 2.68 14.40 6.94
N VAL A 108 3.19 14.97 8.03
CA VAL A 108 4.44 15.74 8.02
C VAL A 108 5.53 14.82 8.53
N ALA A 109 6.60 14.67 7.76
CA ALA A 109 7.67 13.72 8.01
C ALA A 109 9.07 14.35 7.92
N LYS A 110 10.05 13.67 8.51
CA LYS A 110 11.48 13.99 8.38
C LYS A 110 11.91 13.84 6.93
N LYS A 111 12.82 14.71 6.50
CA LYS A 111 13.58 14.49 5.26
C LYS A 111 14.54 13.31 5.46
N CYS A 112 14.64 12.49 4.44
CA CYS A 112 15.52 11.33 4.41
C CYS A 112 16.02 11.10 2.99
N THR A 113 17.09 10.33 2.85
CA THR A 113 17.57 9.78 1.58
C THR A 113 17.12 8.32 1.50
N PRO A 114 16.09 8.00 0.68
CA PRO A 114 15.61 6.64 0.51
C PRO A 114 16.68 5.74 -0.10
N PHE A 115 16.70 4.46 0.29
CA PHE A 115 17.44 3.45 -0.45
C PHE A 115 16.75 3.17 -1.79
N ALA A 116 17.53 2.93 -2.85
CA ALA A 116 17.02 2.59 -4.18
C ALA A 116 16.60 1.10 -4.30
N VAL A 117 16.02 0.56 -3.23
CA VAL A 117 15.61 -0.84 -3.09
C VAL A 117 14.23 -0.88 -2.45
N GLU A 118 13.29 -1.53 -3.12
CA GLU A 118 12.00 -1.87 -2.57
C GLU A 118 12.13 -3.17 -1.74
N MET A 119 11.82 -3.07 -0.45
CA MET A 119 12.06 -4.15 0.50
C MET A 119 10.81 -5.01 0.65
N VAL A 120 10.64 -5.95 -0.28
CA VAL A 120 9.47 -6.83 -0.32
C VAL A 120 9.69 -8.07 0.53
N VAL A 121 8.71 -8.39 1.40
CA VAL A 121 8.70 -9.59 2.24
C VAL A 121 7.48 -10.44 1.89
N ARG A 122 7.65 -11.77 1.81
CA ARG A 122 6.60 -12.69 1.35
C ARG A 122 6.49 -13.93 2.24
N SER A 123 5.26 -14.34 2.53
CA SER A 123 4.94 -15.61 3.21
C SER A 123 4.10 -16.56 2.36
N TYR A 124 3.68 -16.16 1.17
CA TYR A 124 2.79 -16.94 0.31
C TYR A 124 3.19 -16.85 -1.16
N MET A 125 3.00 -17.96 -1.87
CA MET A 125 3.30 -18.12 -3.30
C MET A 125 2.19 -17.50 -4.16
N THR A 126 2.16 -16.16 -4.30
CA THR A 126 1.08 -15.46 -5.04
C THR A 126 1.57 -14.31 -5.92
N GLY A 127 0.62 -13.60 -6.52
CA GLY A 127 0.81 -12.44 -7.38
C GLY A 127 0.69 -12.74 -8.88
N SER A 128 0.53 -11.67 -9.67
CA SER A 128 0.29 -11.72 -11.13
C SER A 128 1.26 -10.83 -11.93
N THR A 129 2.01 -9.95 -11.27
CA THR A 129 2.95 -9.02 -11.92
C THR A 129 4.26 -9.72 -12.30
N SER A 130 5.05 -9.10 -13.18
CA SER A 130 6.39 -9.58 -13.60
C SER A 130 7.34 -9.78 -12.42
N THR A 131 7.21 -8.97 -11.36
CA THR A 131 8.00 -9.04 -10.13
C THR A 131 7.38 -9.92 -9.04
N SER A 132 6.30 -10.66 -9.34
CA SER A 132 5.66 -11.53 -8.33
C SER A 132 6.27 -12.93 -8.32
N ILE A 133 6.39 -13.50 -7.11
CA ILE A 133 6.99 -14.82 -6.92
C ILE A 133 6.24 -15.91 -7.69
N TRP A 134 4.90 -15.89 -7.71
CA TRP A 134 4.13 -16.90 -8.45
C TRP A 134 4.34 -16.81 -9.96
N LYS A 135 4.39 -15.60 -10.53
CA LYS A 135 4.60 -15.43 -11.97
C LYS A 135 5.95 -16.00 -12.41
N ASN A 136 7.00 -15.74 -11.65
CA ASN A 136 8.35 -16.26 -11.91
C ASN A 136 8.43 -17.78 -11.66
N TYR A 137 7.87 -18.25 -10.55
CA TYR A 137 7.86 -19.68 -10.24
C TYR A 137 7.10 -20.51 -11.28
N SER A 138 5.92 -20.05 -11.70
CA SER A 138 5.13 -20.71 -12.74
C SER A 138 5.77 -20.66 -14.13
N SER A 139 6.70 -19.73 -14.39
CA SER A 139 7.52 -19.70 -15.61
C SER A 139 8.80 -20.54 -15.53
N GLY A 140 8.98 -21.33 -14.46
CA GLY A 140 10.12 -22.25 -14.30
C GLY A 140 11.31 -21.68 -13.53
N ILE A 141 11.22 -20.46 -12.98
CA ILE A 141 12.27 -19.90 -12.14
C ILE A 141 12.22 -20.55 -10.76
N ARG A 142 13.38 -20.95 -10.24
CA ARG A 142 13.52 -21.59 -8.92
C ARG A 142 14.48 -20.87 -8.00
N ASP A 143 15.51 -20.23 -8.55
CA ASP A 143 16.28 -19.23 -7.84
C ASP A 143 15.55 -17.89 -7.97
N TYR A 144 14.99 -17.41 -6.86
CA TYR A 144 14.22 -16.17 -6.82
C TYR A 144 14.80 -15.24 -5.76
N CYS A 145 15.42 -14.14 -6.18
CA CYS A 145 16.14 -13.21 -5.29
C CYS A 145 17.22 -13.90 -4.43
N GLY A 146 17.87 -14.95 -4.94
CA GLY A 146 18.86 -15.75 -4.19
C GLY A 146 18.26 -16.88 -3.34
N HIS A 147 16.92 -17.03 -3.31
CA HIS A 147 16.25 -18.11 -2.59
C HIS A 147 16.00 -19.30 -3.50
N ASN A 148 16.46 -20.48 -3.09
CA ASN A 148 16.20 -21.73 -3.80
C ASN A 148 14.81 -22.29 -3.42
N LEU A 149 13.83 -22.06 -4.29
CA LEU A 149 12.46 -22.53 -4.11
C LEU A 149 12.38 -24.03 -4.45
N ARG A 150 11.79 -24.83 -3.56
CA ARG A 150 11.50 -26.24 -3.84
C ARG A 150 10.47 -26.41 -4.95
N GLU A 151 10.47 -27.60 -5.53
CA GLU A 151 9.41 -28.01 -6.46
C GLU A 151 8.05 -28.22 -5.77
N GLY A 152 7.00 -28.22 -6.59
CA GLY A 152 5.64 -28.58 -6.18
C GLY A 152 4.84 -27.48 -5.48
N TYR A 153 5.33 -26.24 -5.40
CA TYR A 153 4.46 -25.12 -5.01
C TYR A 153 3.31 -24.95 -6.00
N VAL A 154 2.13 -24.67 -5.46
CA VAL A 154 0.93 -24.27 -6.22
C VAL A 154 0.52 -22.86 -5.80
N LYS A 155 -0.26 -22.17 -6.64
CA LYS A 155 -0.64 -20.79 -6.38
C LYS A 155 -1.35 -20.64 -5.04
N ASN A 156 -1.04 -19.54 -4.33
CA ASN A 156 -1.66 -19.09 -3.09
C ASN A 156 -1.40 -19.96 -1.85
N VAL A 157 -0.46 -20.90 -1.88
CA VAL A 157 -0.05 -21.64 -0.69
C VAL A 157 0.98 -20.86 0.14
N LYS A 158 1.02 -21.16 1.44
CA LYS A 158 2.05 -20.63 2.34
C LYS A 158 3.42 -21.18 1.92
N LEU A 159 4.43 -20.32 1.94
CA LEU A 159 5.83 -20.69 1.75
C LEU A 159 6.34 -21.44 2.99
N ASP A 160 7.37 -22.26 2.79
CA ASP A 160 7.99 -23.00 3.90
C ASP A 160 8.60 -22.05 4.94
N GLU A 161 9.10 -20.89 4.49
CA GLU A 161 9.55 -19.78 5.33
C GLU A 161 9.17 -18.42 4.74
N THR A 162 9.16 -17.40 5.59
CA THR A 162 9.01 -16.01 5.17
C THR A 162 10.32 -15.53 4.56
N ILE A 163 10.28 -15.03 3.33
CA ILE A 163 11.49 -14.65 2.58
C ILE A 163 11.51 -13.17 2.23
N PHE A 164 12.71 -12.60 2.24
CA PHE A 164 13.01 -11.25 1.76
C PHE A 164 13.35 -11.32 0.27
N THR A 165 12.55 -10.65 -0.57
CA THR A 165 12.63 -10.75 -2.04
C THR A 165 12.65 -9.35 -2.66
N PRO A 166 13.74 -8.60 -2.50
CA PRO A 166 13.78 -7.19 -2.87
C PRO A 166 13.62 -6.99 -4.38
N THR A 167 13.21 -5.78 -4.74
CA THR A 167 13.20 -5.29 -6.12
C THR A 167 13.98 -4.00 -6.23
N THR A 168 14.56 -3.73 -7.41
CA THR A 168 15.11 -2.42 -7.72
C THR A 168 13.99 -1.37 -7.72
N LYS A 169 14.36 -0.11 -7.49
CA LYS A 169 13.46 1.05 -7.64
C LYS A 169 13.92 1.88 -8.84
N ASP A 170 13.41 1.56 -10.01
CA ASP A 170 13.82 2.16 -11.30
C ASP A 170 12.59 2.34 -12.22
N GLU A 171 12.76 2.76 -13.48
CA GLU A 171 11.66 2.82 -14.46
C GLU A 171 10.97 1.46 -14.62
N HIS A 172 11.74 0.37 -14.48
CA HIS A 172 11.26 -1.00 -14.50
C HIS A 172 11.84 -1.78 -13.32
N ASP A 173 11.05 -1.90 -12.26
CA ASP A 173 11.40 -2.70 -11.10
C ASP A 173 11.66 -4.17 -11.50
N ARG A 174 12.78 -4.73 -11.07
CA ARG A 174 13.11 -6.15 -11.27
C ARG A 174 13.43 -6.84 -9.94
N PRO A 175 13.15 -8.14 -9.80
CA PRO A 175 13.67 -8.94 -8.69
C PRO A 175 15.20 -8.87 -8.66
N ILE A 176 15.77 -8.73 -7.47
CA ILE A 176 17.22 -8.67 -7.25
C ILE A 176 17.58 -9.47 -5.99
N SER A 177 18.75 -10.10 -5.97
CA SER A 177 19.30 -10.80 -4.80
C SER A 177 20.04 -9.86 -3.85
N CYS A 178 20.27 -10.31 -2.61
CA CYS A 178 21.07 -9.55 -1.65
C CYS A 178 22.52 -9.35 -2.13
N GLU A 179 23.09 -10.35 -2.79
CA GLU A 179 24.43 -10.30 -3.38
C GLU A 179 24.50 -9.24 -4.49
N GLU A 180 23.51 -9.22 -5.38
CA GLU A 180 23.43 -8.24 -6.47
C GLU A 180 23.29 -6.81 -5.92
N ILE A 181 22.43 -6.56 -4.92
CA ILE A 181 22.26 -5.25 -4.27
C ILE A 181 23.60 -4.65 -3.82
N VAL A 182 24.44 -5.48 -3.19
CA VAL A 182 25.76 -5.04 -2.70
C VAL A 182 26.73 -4.87 -3.86
N SER A 183 26.75 -5.81 -4.81
CA SER A 183 27.68 -5.76 -5.95
C SER A 183 27.42 -4.59 -6.90
N GLU A 184 26.16 -4.17 -7.03
CA GLU A 184 25.73 -3.02 -7.85
C GLU A 184 25.86 -1.69 -7.08
N GLY A 185 26.25 -1.72 -5.80
CA GLY A 185 26.46 -0.53 -4.98
C GLY A 185 25.16 0.19 -4.58
N LEU A 186 24.02 -0.50 -4.62
CA LEU A 186 22.72 0.06 -4.21
C LEU A 186 22.65 0.26 -2.70
N MET A 187 23.28 -0.64 -1.94
CA MET A 187 23.40 -0.56 -0.47
C MET A 187 24.73 -1.15 -0.03
N THR A 188 25.24 -0.72 1.13
CA THR A 188 26.32 -1.45 1.80
C THR A 188 25.78 -2.76 2.38
N LYS A 189 26.64 -3.76 2.58
CA LYS A 189 26.26 -5.02 3.22
C LYS A 189 25.68 -4.80 4.63
N GLU A 190 26.27 -3.88 5.40
CA GLU A 190 25.81 -3.53 6.74
C GLU A 190 24.40 -2.90 6.72
N ASP A 191 24.17 -1.93 5.83
CA ASP A 191 22.85 -1.32 5.68
C ASP A 191 21.80 -2.35 5.24
N LEU A 192 22.14 -3.24 4.30
CA LEU A 192 21.24 -4.26 3.78
C LEU A 192 20.87 -5.29 4.86
N ASP A 193 21.85 -5.73 5.66
CA ASP A 193 21.62 -6.69 6.74
C ASP A 193 20.71 -6.10 7.83
N PHE A 194 20.99 -4.86 8.24
CA PHE A 194 20.12 -4.15 9.17
C PHE A 194 18.70 -4.00 8.60
N CYS A 195 18.56 -3.49 7.38
CA CYS A 195 17.28 -3.25 6.75
C CYS A 195 16.47 -4.54 6.58
N SER A 196 17.07 -5.60 6.02
CA SER A 196 16.41 -6.88 5.78
C SER A 196 15.93 -7.53 7.08
N GLN A 197 16.76 -7.49 8.14
CA GLN A 197 16.36 -7.94 9.45
C GLN A 197 15.15 -7.16 9.98
N LYS A 198 15.18 -5.82 9.91
CA LYS A 198 14.11 -4.96 10.45
C LYS A 198 12.79 -5.11 9.71
N VAL A 199 12.80 -5.23 8.39
CA VAL A 199 11.54 -5.44 7.65
C VAL A 199 10.94 -6.83 7.91
N LEU A 200 11.78 -7.86 8.13
CA LEU A 200 11.32 -9.18 8.55
C LEU A 200 10.70 -9.14 9.96
N GLU A 201 11.32 -8.44 10.91
CA GLU A 201 10.77 -8.22 12.25
C GLU A 201 9.41 -7.49 12.21
N VAL A 202 9.32 -6.38 11.47
CA VAL A 202 8.08 -5.61 11.28
C VAL A 202 7.00 -6.45 10.61
N PHE A 203 7.34 -7.19 9.55
CA PHE A 203 6.39 -8.04 8.84
C PHE A 203 5.86 -9.15 9.74
N LYS A 204 6.72 -9.84 10.48
CA LYS A 204 6.32 -10.88 11.44
C LYS A 204 5.35 -10.33 12.49
N PHE A 205 5.68 -9.19 13.09
CA PHE A 205 4.80 -8.51 14.04
C PHE A 205 3.44 -8.17 13.41
N GLY A 206 3.45 -7.64 12.18
CA GLY A 206 2.24 -7.37 11.40
C GLY A 206 1.42 -8.62 11.10
N GLN A 207 2.05 -9.76 10.82
CA GLN A 207 1.37 -11.03 10.58
C GLN A 207 0.65 -11.54 11.82
N GLU A 208 1.31 -11.50 12.97
CA GLU A 208 0.71 -11.90 14.26
C GLU A 208 -0.50 -11.01 14.58
N TRP A 209 -0.34 -9.70 14.45
CA TRP A 209 -1.41 -8.73 14.68
C TRP A 209 -2.61 -8.92 13.74
N ALA A 210 -2.35 -9.15 12.44
CA ALA A 210 -3.38 -9.39 11.44
C ALA A 210 -4.12 -10.73 11.70
N ALA A 211 -3.39 -11.77 12.11
CA ALA A 211 -3.95 -13.09 12.38
C ALA A 211 -4.98 -13.08 13.52
N ASP A 212 -4.75 -12.24 14.54
CA ASP A 212 -5.67 -12.01 15.67
C ASP A 212 -6.94 -11.25 15.26
N ARG A 213 -6.92 -10.61 14.09
CA ARG A 213 -8.02 -9.82 13.52
C ARG A 213 -8.73 -10.51 12.35
N GLY A 214 -8.51 -11.82 12.20
CA GLY A 214 -9.14 -12.60 11.13
C GLY A 214 -8.58 -12.31 9.73
N LEU A 215 -7.38 -11.73 9.66
CA LEU A 215 -6.68 -11.44 8.41
C LEU A 215 -5.44 -12.33 8.24
N ILE A 216 -5.01 -12.50 7.00
CA ILE A 216 -3.72 -13.06 6.63
C ILE A 216 -2.95 -11.94 5.95
N LEU A 217 -1.84 -11.50 6.55
CA LEU A 217 -0.87 -10.62 5.88
C LEU A 217 0.07 -11.50 5.04
N VAL A 218 -0.04 -11.35 3.73
CA VAL A 218 0.47 -12.30 2.72
C VAL A 218 1.88 -11.93 2.28
N ASP A 219 2.02 -10.69 1.85
CA ASP A 219 3.25 -10.02 1.46
C ASP A 219 3.09 -8.51 1.65
N THR A 220 4.20 -7.80 1.70
CA THR A 220 4.24 -6.34 1.79
C THR A 220 5.52 -5.77 1.18
N LYS A 221 5.47 -4.51 0.78
CA LYS A 221 6.64 -3.71 0.42
C LYS A 221 6.88 -2.65 1.50
N PHE A 222 8.12 -2.58 1.97
CA PHE A 222 8.62 -1.46 2.77
C PHE A 222 9.60 -0.59 1.98
N GLU A 223 9.77 0.64 2.42
CA GLU A 223 10.88 1.50 2.05
C GLU A 223 11.57 2.01 3.32
N LEU A 224 12.89 2.10 3.24
CA LEU A 224 13.74 2.65 4.30
C LEU A 224 14.64 3.72 3.70
N GLY A 225 15.12 4.62 4.56
CA GLY A 225 16.06 5.65 4.17
C GLY A 225 16.93 6.08 5.34
N LYS A 226 17.99 6.82 5.03
CA LYS A 226 18.84 7.46 6.04
C LYS A 226 18.33 8.87 6.34
N ASP A 227 18.21 9.21 7.60
CA ASP A 227 17.93 10.58 8.01
C ASP A 227 19.20 11.47 7.96
N GLU A 228 19.08 12.71 8.40
CA GLU A 228 20.20 13.67 8.39
C GLU A 228 21.39 13.28 9.29
N ASN A 229 21.18 12.39 10.26
CA ASN A 229 22.24 11.86 11.13
C ASN A 229 22.87 10.57 10.57
N GLY A 230 22.32 10.04 9.47
CA GLY A 230 22.72 8.77 8.88
C GLY A 230 22.00 7.55 9.48
N ASP A 231 21.03 7.76 10.36
CA ASP A 231 20.27 6.68 10.99
C ASP A 231 19.24 6.11 10.00
N ILE A 232 19.14 4.78 9.95
CA ILE A 232 18.16 4.08 9.10
C ILE A 232 16.79 4.13 9.77
N ILE A 233 15.81 4.68 9.05
CA ILE A 233 14.43 4.81 9.50
C ILE A 233 13.45 4.20 8.49
N LEU A 234 12.29 3.76 9.00
CA LEU A 234 11.16 3.34 8.19
C LEU A 234 10.44 4.57 7.60
N ILE A 235 10.17 4.53 6.30
CA ILE A 235 9.57 5.65 5.56
C ILE A 235 8.37 5.17 4.74
N ASP A 236 7.87 6.03 3.86
CA ASP A 236 6.81 5.74 2.90
C ASP A 236 5.47 5.37 3.57
N GLU A 237 4.76 4.35 3.08
CA GLU A 237 3.55 3.80 3.71
C GLU A 237 3.81 2.37 4.23
N VAL A 238 3.18 2.01 5.34
CA VAL A 238 3.52 0.77 6.07
C VAL A 238 2.29 -0.09 6.22
N LEU A 239 2.38 -1.34 5.73
CA LEU A 239 1.39 -2.39 5.92
C LEU A 239 -0.05 -1.99 5.53
N THR A 240 -0.19 -1.11 4.53
CA THR A 240 -1.48 -0.68 3.99
C THR A 240 -2.01 -1.70 2.97
N PRO A 241 -3.27 -1.61 2.54
CA PRO A 241 -3.81 -2.42 1.44
C PRO A 241 -3.24 -2.06 0.06
N ASP A 242 -2.55 -0.91 -0.08
CA ASP A 242 -1.89 -0.53 -1.32
C ASP A 242 -0.44 -1.05 -1.39
N SER A 243 0.25 -1.18 -0.26
CA SER A 243 1.59 -1.76 -0.14
C SER A 243 1.61 -3.25 0.22
N SER A 244 0.47 -3.83 0.62
CA SER A 244 0.38 -5.19 1.16
C SER A 244 -0.84 -5.93 0.67
N ARG A 245 -0.73 -7.26 0.60
CA ARG A 245 -1.88 -8.14 0.38
C ARG A 245 -2.43 -8.66 1.69
N TYR A 246 -3.73 -8.43 1.88
CA TYR A 246 -4.50 -8.97 3.01
C TYR A 246 -5.57 -9.94 2.48
N TRP A 247 -5.60 -11.15 3.02
CA TRP A 247 -6.68 -12.10 2.77
C TRP A 247 -7.55 -12.30 4.01
N ILE A 248 -8.80 -12.69 3.79
CA ILE A 248 -9.70 -13.09 4.87
C ILE A 248 -9.30 -14.49 5.36
N LYS A 249 -8.94 -14.59 6.64
CA LYS A 249 -8.45 -15.84 7.25
C LYS A 249 -9.50 -16.95 7.25
N SER A 250 -10.76 -16.60 7.55
CA SER A 250 -11.86 -17.57 7.70
C SER A 250 -12.23 -18.28 6.40
N SER A 251 -11.98 -17.68 5.23
CA SER A 251 -12.31 -18.28 3.94
C SER A 251 -11.12 -18.91 3.22
N TYR A 252 -9.90 -18.73 3.72
CA TYR A 252 -8.68 -19.14 3.02
C TYR A 252 -8.63 -20.65 2.74
N GLU A 253 -8.73 -21.50 3.75
CA GLU A 253 -8.56 -22.95 3.59
C GLU A 253 -9.61 -23.55 2.64
N GLU A 254 -10.89 -23.18 2.81
CA GLU A 254 -11.97 -23.65 1.95
C GLU A 254 -11.75 -23.24 0.49
N ARG A 255 -11.34 -21.99 0.26
CA ARG A 255 -11.13 -21.47 -1.10
C ARG A 255 -9.95 -22.14 -1.78
N ILE A 256 -8.84 -22.35 -1.06
CA ILE A 256 -7.67 -23.06 -1.61
C ILE A 256 -8.02 -24.53 -1.92
N ALA A 257 -8.72 -25.22 -1.02
CA ALA A 257 -9.17 -26.59 -1.26
C ALA A 257 -10.10 -26.71 -2.49
N ALA A 258 -10.88 -25.67 -2.77
CA ALA A 258 -11.74 -25.58 -3.95
C ALA A 258 -11.03 -25.04 -5.21
N GLY A 259 -9.71 -24.80 -5.18
CA GLY A 259 -8.96 -24.25 -6.31
C GLY A 259 -9.33 -22.81 -6.68
N LYS A 260 -9.86 -22.03 -5.74
CA LYS A 260 -10.27 -20.63 -5.91
C LYS A 260 -9.20 -19.67 -5.41
N GLU A 261 -9.18 -18.45 -5.95
CA GLU A 261 -8.37 -17.35 -5.40
C GLU A 261 -8.80 -17.02 -3.97
N PRO A 262 -7.88 -16.72 -3.03
CA PRO A 262 -8.21 -16.21 -1.71
C PRO A 262 -9.14 -15.01 -1.79
N GLU A 263 -9.97 -14.84 -0.76
CA GLU A 263 -10.77 -13.63 -0.65
C GLU A 263 -9.87 -12.47 -0.25
N ASN A 264 -9.75 -11.50 -1.15
CA ASN A 264 -8.87 -10.35 -1.03
C ASN A 264 -9.70 -9.06 -1.01
N ILE A 265 -9.18 -8.07 -0.29
CA ILE A 265 -9.77 -6.76 -0.08
C ILE A 265 -9.15 -5.71 -1.05
N ASP A 266 -8.24 -6.14 -1.93
CA ASP A 266 -7.51 -5.24 -2.82
C ASP A 266 -8.29 -4.74 -4.06
N LYS A 267 -7.56 -3.94 -4.84
CA LYS A 267 -7.96 -3.29 -6.09
C LYS A 267 -8.07 -4.22 -7.30
N GLU A 268 -7.87 -5.53 -7.18
CA GLU A 268 -7.77 -6.41 -8.35
C GLU A 268 -9.08 -6.48 -9.14
N PHE A 269 -10.24 -6.39 -8.48
CA PHE A 269 -11.52 -6.39 -9.19
C PHE A 269 -11.72 -5.14 -10.07
N LEU A 270 -11.18 -3.98 -9.66
CA LEU A 270 -11.21 -2.76 -10.47
C LEU A 270 -10.33 -2.94 -11.71
N ARG A 271 -9.13 -3.50 -11.55
CA ARG A 271 -8.22 -3.81 -12.67
C ARG A 271 -8.85 -4.78 -13.66
N LEU A 272 -9.45 -5.86 -13.16
CA LEU A 272 -10.14 -6.85 -13.97
C LEU A 272 -11.34 -6.26 -14.73
N TRP A 273 -12.02 -5.26 -14.16
CA TRP A 273 -13.08 -4.56 -14.87
C TRP A 273 -12.51 -3.76 -16.05
N PHE A 274 -11.47 -2.94 -15.84
CA PHE A 274 -10.85 -2.20 -16.94
C PHE A 274 -10.33 -3.13 -18.04
N SER A 275 -9.57 -4.19 -17.71
CA SER A 275 -9.07 -5.16 -18.69
C SER A 275 -10.17 -5.88 -19.49
N LYS A 276 -11.42 -5.92 -19.00
CA LYS A 276 -12.56 -6.52 -19.70
C LYS A 276 -13.36 -5.52 -20.54
N ASN A 277 -13.23 -4.23 -20.26
CA ASN A 277 -14.09 -3.19 -20.85
C ASN A 277 -13.33 -2.18 -21.72
N CYS A 278 -12.00 -2.19 -21.69
CA CYS A 278 -11.14 -1.35 -22.52
C CYS A 278 -9.74 -1.99 -22.68
N ASP A 279 -8.91 -1.44 -23.56
CA ASP A 279 -7.46 -1.68 -23.52
C ASP A 279 -6.81 -0.56 -22.71
N PRO A 280 -6.50 -0.77 -21.42
CA PRO A 280 -6.00 0.30 -20.56
C PRO A 280 -4.62 0.83 -20.96
N TYR A 281 -3.87 0.08 -21.77
CA TYR A 281 -2.54 0.46 -22.26
C TYR A 281 -2.61 1.21 -23.60
N ALA A 282 -3.61 0.94 -24.43
CA ALA A 282 -3.72 1.53 -25.77
C ALA A 282 -4.76 2.65 -25.88
N ASP A 283 -5.86 2.58 -25.13
CA ASP A 283 -6.98 3.52 -25.27
C ASP A 283 -6.61 4.90 -24.73
N GLU A 284 -6.82 5.96 -25.51
CA GLU A 284 -6.51 7.33 -25.10
C GLU A 284 -7.33 7.76 -23.87
N VAL A 285 -8.62 7.41 -23.85
CA VAL A 285 -9.56 7.72 -22.77
C VAL A 285 -10.12 6.43 -22.21
N LEU A 286 -9.98 6.25 -20.89
CA LEU A 286 -10.55 5.11 -20.18
C LEU A 286 -12.03 5.37 -19.86
N PRO A 287 -12.90 4.35 -19.91
CA PRO A 287 -14.29 4.49 -19.46
C PRO A 287 -14.33 4.70 -17.93
N ASP A 288 -15.32 5.46 -17.45
CA ASP A 288 -15.51 5.62 -16.01
C ASP A 288 -15.88 4.28 -15.36
N ALA A 289 -15.22 3.97 -14.24
CA ALA A 289 -15.58 2.82 -13.43
C ALA A 289 -17.01 2.99 -12.86
N PRO A 290 -17.81 1.91 -12.77
CA PRO A 290 -19.17 2.00 -12.23
C PRO A 290 -19.15 2.51 -10.79
N LYS A 291 -20.07 3.42 -10.45
CA LYS A 291 -20.18 4.00 -9.09
C LYS A 291 -20.18 2.93 -7.99
N ASP A 292 -21.01 1.90 -8.13
CA ASP A 292 -21.12 0.83 -7.13
C ASP A 292 -19.78 0.10 -6.92
N MET A 293 -18.96 -0.01 -7.96
CA MET A 293 -17.64 -0.61 -7.89
C MET A 293 -16.65 0.26 -7.11
N VAL A 294 -16.66 1.57 -7.37
CA VAL A 294 -15.81 2.53 -6.65
C VAL A 294 -16.24 2.64 -5.18
N CYS A 295 -17.54 2.66 -4.91
CA CYS A 295 -18.09 2.70 -3.56
C CYS A 295 -17.80 1.40 -2.79
N GLU A 296 -17.91 0.24 -3.44
CA GLU A 296 -17.52 -1.04 -2.82
C GLU A 296 -16.02 -1.09 -2.52
N LEU A 297 -15.17 -0.55 -3.41
CA LEU A 297 -13.73 -0.45 -3.13
C LEU A 297 -13.47 0.40 -1.89
N SER A 298 -14.10 1.58 -1.80
CA SER A 298 -14.01 2.42 -0.60
C SER A 298 -14.48 1.69 0.66
N ARG A 299 -15.61 0.99 0.61
CA ARG A 299 -16.14 0.20 1.73
C ARG A 299 -15.14 -0.88 2.19
N ARG A 300 -14.46 -1.52 1.23
CA ARG A 300 -13.41 -2.52 1.48
C ARG A 300 -12.20 -1.91 2.20
N TYR A 301 -11.72 -0.76 1.75
CA TYR A 301 -10.64 -0.03 2.42
C TYR A 301 -11.03 0.37 3.85
N VAL A 302 -12.22 0.95 4.03
CA VAL A 302 -12.72 1.36 5.36
C VAL A 302 -12.83 0.15 6.29
N GLY A 303 -13.45 -0.94 5.84
CA GLY A 303 -13.58 -2.14 6.67
C GLY A 303 -12.24 -2.76 7.04
N LEU A 304 -11.26 -2.75 6.14
CA LEU A 304 -9.91 -3.23 6.44
C LEU A 304 -9.16 -2.31 7.41
N TYR A 305 -9.36 -1.00 7.34
CA TYR A 305 -8.88 -0.09 8.39
C TYR A 305 -9.42 -0.54 9.75
N GLU A 306 -10.74 -0.72 9.88
CA GLU A 306 -11.36 -1.08 11.17
C GLU A 306 -10.91 -2.45 11.66
N MET A 307 -10.74 -3.42 10.75
CA MET A 307 -10.20 -4.73 11.09
C MET A 307 -8.76 -4.63 11.57
N ILE A 308 -7.88 -3.90 10.87
CA ILE A 308 -6.45 -3.76 11.21
C ILE A 308 -6.28 -3.01 12.53
N THR A 309 -6.93 -1.86 12.69
CA THR A 309 -6.70 -0.99 13.85
C THR A 309 -7.50 -1.44 15.06
N GLY A 310 -8.69 -2.02 14.84
CA GLY A 310 -9.69 -2.23 15.87
C GLY A 310 -10.45 -0.94 16.25
N GLU A 311 -10.28 0.13 15.47
CA GLU A 311 -10.89 1.45 15.69
C GLU A 311 -11.97 1.71 14.64
N ALA A 312 -13.04 2.40 15.03
CA ALA A 312 -14.09 2.80 14.09
C ALA A 312 -13.58 3.90 13.15
N PHE A 313 -13.83 3.76 11.84
CA PHE A 313 -13.42 4.78 10.89
C PHE A 313 -14.30 6.02 11.01
N ILE A 314 -13.65 7.17 11.27
CA ILE A 314 -14.31 8.48 11.31
C ILE A 314 -14.25 9.09 9.91
N VAL A 315 -15.43 9.37 9.34
CA VAL A 315 -15.53 10.00 8.03
C VAL A 315 -14.89 11.40 8.08
N PRO A 316 -13.88 11.68 7.24
CA PRO A 316 -13.23 12.98 7.24
C PRO A 316 -14.16 14.06 6.69
N GLU A 317 -14.17 15.22 7.35
CA GLU A 317 -14.93 16.39 6.92
C GLU A 317 -14.10 17.28 5.98
N GLY A 318 -14.77 18.10 5.15
CA GLY A 318 -14.14 19.16 4.37
C GLY A 318 -13.51 18.76 3.04
N GLY A 319 -13.26 17.46 2.79
CA GLY A 319 -12.74 16.97 1.50
C GLY A 319 -11.48 17.70 1.03
N GLU A 320 -11.41 18.00 -0.27
CA GLU A 320 -10.29 18.71 -0.90
C GLU A 320 -10.02 20.10 -0.24
N GLU A 321 -11.07 20.85 0.11
CA GLU A 321 -10.94 22.17 0.76
C GLU A 321 -10.42 22.06 2.20
N GLY A 322 -10.80 21.00 2.93
CA GLY A 322 -10.27 20.70 4.26
C GLY A 322 -8.77 20.41 4.22
N VAL A 323 -8.33 19.61 3.24
CA VAL A 323 -6.91 19.36 2.98
C VAL A 323 -6.18 20.65 2.66
N LYS A 324 -6.75 21.49 1.78
CA LYS A 324 -6.14 22.78 1.40
C LYS A 324 -5.89 23.68 2.60
N LYS A 325 -6.90 23.86 3.46
CA LYS A 325 -6.76 24.65 4.71
C LYS A 325 -5.68 24.09 5.61
N ALA A 326 -5.64 22.77 5.80
CA ALA A 326 -4.60 22.13 6.61
C ALA A 326 -3.20 22.36 6.03
N VAL A 327 -3.04 22.29 4.69
CA VAL A 327 -1.76 22.60 4.03
C VAL A 327 -1.35 24.06 4.26
N GLU A 328 -2.27 25.02 4.09
CA GLU A 328 -2.01 26.44 4.33
C GLU A 328 -1.57 26.71 5.78
N GLU A 329 -2.21 26.07 6.76
CA GLU A 329 -1.83 26.17 8.17
C GLU A 329 -0.44 25.61 8.47
N ILE A 330 -0.04 24.51 7.83
CA ILE A 330 1.29 23.90 8.01
C ILE A 330 2.36 24.82 7.43
N VAL A 331 2.18 25.29 6.20
CA VAL A 331 3.14 26.17 5.53
C VAL A 331 3.26 27.50 6.26
N GLY A 332 2.16 28.05 6.78
CA GLY A 332 2.18 29.27 7.57
C GLY A 332 2.95 29.16 8.90
N ARG A 333 3.23 27.95 9.40
CA ARG A 333 4.06 27.72 10.59
C ARG A 333 5.55 27.55 10.28
N GLU A 334 5.90 27.19 9.05
CA GLU A 334 7.30 27.03 8.59
C GLU A 334 7.87 28.26 7.87
N ALA A 335 7.04 29.27 7.59
CA ALA A 335 7.41 30.54 6.96
C ALA A 335 7.86 31.59 7.98
#